data_AF-A0A7R9QZB0-F1
#
_entry.id   AF-A0A7R9QZB0-F1
#
_cell.length_a   1.000
_cell.length_b   1.000
_cell.length_c   1.000
_cell.angle_alpha   90.00
_cell.angle_beta   90.00
_cell.angle_gamma   90.00
#
_symmetry.space_group_name_H-M   'P 1'
#
loop_
_entity.id
_entity.type
_entity.pdbx_description
1 polymer ?
#
loop_
_entity_poly.entity_id
_entity_poly.type
_entity_poly.pdbx_seq_one_letter_code
_entity_poly.pdbx_strand_id
1 'polypeptide(L)'
;MAAIHTLNPKAEIARHSQALAVNISGAKGLQEVLKTNLGPKGTMKMLVSGGGDIKITKDGNVLLHEMQIQHPTASLIAKASTAQNDETGDGTTSTVLLIGELLKQAEHYISEGLHPRVVADGYDLSRKKALEVLKAIKVDQKDIDRNTLLNVAKTSLRTKVHHKLADHLATICVDALLAIRQEGKPIDLFMVEIQEM
;
A
#
# COMPACT_ATOMS: atom_id res chain seq x y z
N MET A 1 29.86 15.09 28.31
CA MET A 1 28.77 14.98 29.31
C MET A 1 28.16 13.60 29.20
N ALA A 2 28.30 12.79 30.23
CA ALA A 2 27.83 11.41 30.28
C ALA A 2 26.32 11.37 30.01
N ALA A 3 25.90 10.65 28.97
CA ALA A 3 24.50 10.32 28.79
C ALA A 3 24.09 9.48 30.01
N ILE A 4 23.25 10.04 30.87
CA ILE A 4 22.66 9.34 32.01
C ILE A 4 22.02 8.06 31.46
N HIS A 5 22.58 6.90 31.81
CA HIS A 5 22.02 5.59 31.48
C HIS A 5 20.86 5.30 32.44
N THR A 6 19.73 5.97 32.24
CA THR A 6 18.44 5.58 32.84
C THR A 6 17.88 4.29 32.22
N LEU A 7 18.55 3.76 31.20
CA LEU A 7 18.07 2.66 30.37
C LEU A 7 19.01 1.45 30.47
N ASN A 8 18.40 0.27 30.34
CA ASN A 8 19.04 -1.05 30.39
C ASN A 8 20.30 -1.10 29.49
N PRO A 9 21.42 -1.76 29.86
CA PRO A 9 22.67 -1.70 29.09
C PRO A 9 22.60 -2.17 27.63
N LYS A 10 21.57 -2.94 27.26
CA LYS A 10 21.33 -3.41 25.88
C LYS A 10 20.30 -2.58 25.11
N ALA A 11 19.88 -1.43 25.64
CA ALA A 11 18.88 -0.59 25.00
C ALA A 11 19.52 0.31 23.93
N GLU A 12 19.04 0.19 22.70
CA GLU A 12 19.38 1.11 21.61
C GLU A 12 18.49 2.35 21.64
N ILE A 13 19.07 3.53 21.39
CA ILE A 13 18.34 4.80 21.45
C ILE A 13 18.75 5.67 20.26
N ALA A 14 17.77 6.07 19.46
CA ALA A 14 17.93 7.17 18.52
C ALA A 14 17.38 8.46 19.16
N ARG A 15 18.15 9.56 19.12
CA ARG A 15 17.77 10.83 19.78
C ARG A 15 17.57 11.95 18.75
N HIS A 16 16.59 12.81 18.99
CA HIS A 16 16.41 14.09 18.29
C HIS A 16 16.39 13.91 16.76
N SER A 17 17.20 14.66 16.02
CA SER A 17 17.28 14.60 14.56
C SER A 17 17.72 13.24 14.03
N GLN A 18 18.53 12.48 14.78
CA GLN A 18 18.96 11.14 14.40
C GLN A 18 17.76 10.18 14.29
N ALA A 19 16.80 10.28 15.22
CA ALA A 19 15.58 9.45 15.17
C ALA A 19 14.76 9.75 13.91
N LEU A 20 14.65 11.02 13.55
CA LEU A 20 13.95 11.43 12.33
C LEU A 20 14.67 10.91 11.08
N ALA A 21 15.99 11.07 10.99
CA ALA A 21 16.78 10.61 9.85
C ALA A 21 16.67 9.08 9.66
N VAL A 22 16.74 8.30 10.74
CA VAL A 22 16.56 6.84 10.70
C VAL A 22 15.15 6.49 10.22
N ASN A 23 14.11 7.15 10.74
CA ASN A 23 12.73 6.92 10.32
C ASN A 23 12.53 7.18 8.81
N ILE A 24 13.03 8.32 8.33
CA ILE A 24 12.89 8.71 6.92
C ILE A 24 13.69 7.77 6.01
N SER A 25 14.90 7.37 6.42
CA SER A 25 15.72 6.39 5.70
C SER A 25 15.02 5.04 5.56
N GLY A 26 14.43 4.52 6.64
CA GLY A 26 13.66 3.27 6.61
C GLY A 26 12.46 3.33 5.68
N ALA A 27 11.73 4.45 5.68
CA ALA A 27 10.59 4.66 4.77
C ALA A 27 11.02 4.76 3.30
N LYS A 28 12.09 5.51 3.00
CA LYS A 28 12.66 5.62 1.66
C LYS A 28 13.18 4.29 1.14
N GLY A 29 13.86 3.51 1.98
CA GLY A 29 14.34 2.18 1.62
C GLY A 29 13.19 1.26 1.20
N LEU A 30 12.10 1.26 1.97
CA LEU A 30 10.92 0.47 1.64
C LEU A 30 10.23 0.93 0.35
N GLN A 31 10.12 2.26 0.16
CA GLN A 31 9.62 2.86 -1.07
C GLN A 31 10.43 2.41 -2.29
N GLU A 32 11.76 2.47 -2.21
CA GLU A 32 12.66 2.08 -3.31
C GLU A 32 12.53 0.60 -3.69
N VAL A 33 12.33 -0.28 -2.70
CA VAL A 33 12.09 -1.70 -2.95
C VAL A 33 10.75 -1.93 -3.64
N LEU A 34 9.69 -1.23 -3.24
CA LEU A 34 8.33 -1.44 -3.75
C LEU A 34 8.02 -0.67 -5.03
N LYS A 35 8.75 0.40 -5.36
CA LYS A 35 8.45 1.23 -6.55
C LYS A 35 8.47 0.44 -7.85
N THR A 36 9.32 -0.58 -7.92
CA THR A 36 9.46 -1.43 -9.11
C THR A 36 8.19 -2.22 -9.41
N ASN A 37 7.29 -2.38 -8.44
CA ASN A 37 6.11 -3.23 -8.57
C ASN A 37 4.88 -2.46 -9.02
N LEU A 38 4.92 -1.13 -8.97
CA LEU A 38 3.76 -0.31 -9.25
C LEU A 38 3.36 -0.36 -10.74
N GLY A 39 2.06 -0.53 -10.98
CA GLY A 39 1.46 -0.43 -12.31
C GLY A 39 1.62 -1.68 -13.18
N PRO A 40 0.99 -1.72 -14.37
CA PRO A 40 0.97 -2.92 -15.23
C PRO A 40 2.36 -3.32 -15.75
N LYS A 41 3.26 -2.33 -15.92
CA LYS A 41 4.66 -2.56 -16.32
C LYS A 41 5.60 -2.85 -15.14
N GLY A 42 5.09 -2.90 -13.91
CA GLY A 42 5.88 -3.25 -12.74
C GLY A 42 6.39 -4.69 -12.80
N THR A 43 7.53 -4.93 -12.16
CA THR A 43 8.19 -6.24 -12.10
C THR A 43 7.61 -7.11 -10.99
N MET A 44 7.64 -8.43 -11.19
CA MET A 44 7.35 -9.40 -10.14
C MET A 44 8.61 -9.66 -9.33
N LYS A 45 8.44 -9.93 -8.03
CA LYS A 45 9.54 -10.34 -7.15
C LYS A 45 9.38 -11.80 -6.81
N MET A 46 10.48 -12.53 -6.94
CA MET A 46 10.61 -13.91 -6.48
C MET A 46 11.21 -13.87 -5.08
N LEU A 47 10.48 -14.40 -4.12
CA LEU A 47 10.91 -14.59 -2.74
C LEU A 47 11.20 -16.05 -2.52
N VAL A 48 12.31 -16.34 -1.83
CA VAL A 48 12.70 -17.69 -1.45
C VAL A 48 12.75 -17.75 0.07
N SER A 49 11.92 -18.60 0.67
CA SER A 49 11.91 -18.81 2.12
C SER A 49 13.15 -19.57 2.57
N GLY A 50 13.47 -19.55 3.87
CA GLY A 50 14.56 -20.36 4.42
C GLY A 50 14.36 -21.88 4.23
N GLY A 51 13.12 -22.32 4.01
CA GLY A 51 12.77 -23.71 3.68
C GLY A 51 12.87 -24.03 2.18
N GLY A 52 13.17 -23.04 1.34
CA GLY A 52 13.24 -23.19 -0.12
C GLY A 52 11.91 -22.96 -0.85
N ASP A 53 10.85 -22.51 -0.15
CA ASP A 53 9.58 -22.19 -0.80
C ASP A 53 9.73 -20.96 -1.69
N ILE A 54 9.28 -21.08 -2.93
CA ILE A 54 9.36 -20.00 -3.90
C ILE A 54 7.98 -19.35 -4.03
N LYS A 55 7.90 -18.07 -3.67
CA LYS A 55 6.71 -17.24 -3.88
C LYS A 55 7.02 -16.15 -4.89
N ILE A 56 6.30 -16.15 -6.01
CA ILE A 56 6.41 -15.11 -7.04
C ILE A 56 5.18 -14.22 -6.91
N THR A 57 5.39 -12.95 -6.57
CA THR A 57 4.27 -12.02 -6.40
C THR A 57 4.64 -10.62 -6.84
N LYS A 58 3.61 -9.89 -7.24
CA LYS A 58 3.65 -8.44 -7.48
C LYS A 58 2.93 -7.65 -6.39
N ASP A 59 2.14 -8.34 -5.57
CA ASP A 59 1.35 -7.70 -4.54
C ASP A 59 2.24 -7.18 -3.42
N GLY A 60 2.11 -5.88 -3.13
CA GLY A 60 2.84 -5.23 -2.06
C GLY A 60 2.53 -5.85 -0.69
N ASN A 61 1.29 -6.26 -0.44
CA ASN A 61 0.92 -6.83 0.85
C ASN A 61 1.60 -8.18 1.10
N VAL A 62 1.60 -9.07 0.10
CA VAL A 62 2.27 -10.37 0.19
C VAL A 62 3.77 -10.16 0.39
N LEU A 63 4.39 -9.24 -0.36
CA LEU A 63 5.82 -8.93 -0.20
C LEU A 63 6.17 -8.45 1.19
N LEU A 64 5.35 -7.57 1.76
CA LEU A 64 5.57 -7.02 3.10
C LEU A 64 5.41 -8.07 4.22
N HIS A 65 4.57 -9.08 4.01
CA HIS A 65 4.38 -10.18 4.97
C HIS A 65 5.50 -11.22 4.91
N GLU A 66 5.98 -11.54 3.71
CA GLU A 66 7.01 -12.56 3.51
C GLU A 66 8.43 -12.01 3.81
N MET A 67 8.62 -10.70 3.70
CA MET A 67 9.90 -10.06 4.04
C MET A 67 10.08 -9.93 5.56
N GLN A 68 11.25 -10.35 6.07
CA GLN A 68 11.64 -10.11 7.45
C GLN A 68 12.11 -8.66 7.64
N ILE A 69 11.18 -7.77 7.96
CA ILE A 69 11.45 -6.34 8.16
C ILE A 69 12.01 -6.11 9.57
N GLN A 70 13.28 -5.75 9.67
CA GLN A 70 13.93 -5.41 10.95
C GLN A 70 13.73 -3.94 11.36
N HIS A 71 13.60 -3.04 10.40
CA HIS A 71 13.51 -1.61 10.68
C HIS A 71 12.16 -1.25 11.33
N PRO A 72 12.11 -0.65 12.54
CA PRO A 72 10.86 -0.40 13.26
C PRO A 72 9.85 0.44 12.46
N THR A 73 10.32 1.50 11.80
CA THR A 73 9.49 2.38 10.96
C THR A 73 8.93 1.64 9.75
N ALA A 74 9.72 0.79 9.10
CA ALA A 74 9.25 0.01 7.97
C ALA A 74 8.21 -1.04 8.42
N SER A 75 8.34 -1.60 9.62
CA SER A 75 7.31 -2.48 10.21
C SER A 75 6.00 -1.74 10.45
N LEU A 76 6.04 -0.48 10.93
CA LEU A 76 4.84 0.34 11.08
C LEU A 76 4.18 0.65 9.72
N ILE A 77 4.98 0.99 8.70
CA ILE A 77 4.48 1.24 7.34
C ILE A 77 3.89 -0.03 6.73
N ALA A 78 4.52 -1.19 6.96
CA ALA A 78 4.01 -2.48 6.52
C ALA A 78 2.62 -2.76 7.12
N LYS A 79 2.45 -2.55 8.44
CA LYS A 79 1.14 -2.69 9.11
C LYS A 79 0.08 -1.75 8.56
N ALA A 80 0.45 -0.50 8.24
CA ALA A 80 -0.47 0.44 7.59
C ALA A 80 -0.89 -0.06 6.19
N SER A 81 0.02 -0.64 5.43
CA SER A 81 -0.29 -1.27 4.15
C SER A 81 -1.17 -2.51 4.30
N THR A 82 -0.99 -3.30 5.36
CA THR A 82 -1.87 -4.45 5.67
C THR A 82 -3.28 -3.98 5.98
N ALA A 83 -3.44 -2.96 6.84
CA ALA A 83 -4.75 -2.38 7.12
C ALA A 83 -5.43 -1.84 5.85
N GLN A 84 -4.68 -1.24 4.93
CA GLN A 84 -5.22 -0.82 3.64
C GLN A 84 -5.72 -2.00 2.81
N ASN A 85 -4.97 -3.11 2.81
CA ASN A 85 -5.38 -4.33 2.12
C ASN A 85 -6.66 -4.93 2.72
N ASP A 86 -6.78 -4.93 4.04
CA ASP A 86 -7.92 -5.56 4.72
C ASP A 86 -9.22 -4.76 4.49
N GLU A 87 -9.13 -3.42 4.45
CA GLU A 87 -10.30 -2.55 4.24
C GLU A 87 -10.68 -2.40 2.75
N THR A 88 -9.69 -2.36 1.84
CA THR A 88 -9.95 -2.03 0.42
C THR A 88 -9.51 -3.09 -0.59
N GLY A 89 -8.57 -3.98 -0.23
CA GLY A 89 -8.06 -5.04 -1.09
C GLY A 89 -7.09 -4.62 -2.21
N ASP A 90 -6.84 -3.32 -2.40
CA ASP A 90 -5.93 -2.79 -3.43
C ASP A 90 -5.20 -1.52 -2.94
N GLY A 91 -4.19 -1.05 -3.69
CA GLY A 91 -3.49 0.20 -3.38
C GLY A 91 -2.44 0.09 -2.27
N THR A 92 -2.06 -1.13 -1.89
CA THR A 92 -1.05 -1.44 -0.87
C THR A 92 0.31 -0.83 -1.22
N THR A 93 0.79 -1.09 -2.43
CA THR A 93 2.02 -0.50 -2.97
C THR A 93 1.95 1.03 -3.01
N SER A 94 0.84 1.60 -3.49
CA SER A 94 0.66 3.06 -3.59
C SER A 94 0.73 3.74 -2.23
N THR A 95 0.17 3.11 -1.19
CA THR A 95 0.20 3.62 0.19
C THR A 95 1.62 3.75 0.71
N VAL A 96 2.44 2.71 0.52
CA VAL A 96 3.85 2.74 0.96
C VAL A 96 4.64 3.79 0.18
N LEU A 97 4.42 3.88 -1.13
CA LEU A 97 5.11 4.88 -1.95
C LEU A 97 4.75 6.30 -1.56
N LEU A 98 3.47 6.56 -1.26
CA LEU A 98 3.00 7.87 -0.83
C LEU A 98 3.62 8.28 0.50
N ILE A 99 3.67 7.36 1.48
CA ILE A 99 4.30 7.61 2.79
C ILE A 99 5.80 7.92 2.62
N GLY A 100 6.51 7.11 1.83
CA GLY A 100 7.93 7.31 1.57
C GLY A 100 8.23 8.67 0.94
N GLU A 101 7.46 9.06 -0.08
CA GLU A 101 7.69 10.33 -0.76
C GLU A 101 7.26 11.52 0.12
N LEU A 102 6.16 11.42 0.89
CA LEU A 102 5.76 12.47 1.84
C LEU A 102 6.83 12.73 2.90
N LEU A 103 7.46 11.67 3.43
CA LEU A 103 8.55 11.79 4.39
C LEU A 103 9.81 12.36 3.76
N LYS A 104 10.12 12.00 2.51
CA LYS A 104 11.23 12.57 1.74
C LYS A 104 11.05 14.07 1.49
N GLN A 105 9.85 14.51 1.12
CA GLN A 105 9.55 15.94 0.95
C GLN A 105 9.58 16.69 2.29
N ALA A 106 9.08 16.07 3.37
CA ALA A 106 9.15 16.66 4.71
C ALA A 106 10.59 16.84 5.20
N GLU A 107 11.49 15.90 4.88
CA GLU A 107 12.91 16.00 5.23
C GLU A 107 13.55 17.27 4.69
N HIS A 108 13.21 17.66 3.46
CA HIS A 108 13.79 18.85 2.82
C HIS A 108 13.48 20.11 3.63
N TYR A 109 12.20 20.32 3.96
CA TYR A 109 11.78 21.45 4.79
C TYR A 109 12.36 21.42 6.21
N ILE A 110 12.43 20.24 6.82
CA ILE A 110 13.00 20.10 8.17
C ILE A 110 14.50 20.39 8.15
N SER A 111 15.21 20.02 7.06
CA SER A 111 16.63 20.34 6.89
C SER A 111 16.91 21.83 6.73
N GLU A 112 15.93 22.59 6.23
CA GLU A 112 15.97 24.06 6.16
C GLU A 112 15.65 24.75 7.51
N GLY A 113 15.30 23.97 8.54
CA GLY A 113 15.05 24.45 9.90
C GLY A 113 13.58 24.59 10.28
N LEU A 114 12.64 24.13 9.44
CA LEU A 114 11.23 24.10 9.81
C LEU A 114 10.96 23.05 10.89
N HIS A 115 10.21 23.44 11.92
CA HIS A 115 9.83 22.53 12.98
C HIS A 115 8.87 21.45 12.42
N PRO A 116 9.11 20.14 12.65
CA PRO A 116 8.30 19.05 12.06
C PRO A 116 6.80 19.17 12.31
N ARG A 117 6.40 19.80 13.42
CA ARG A 117 5.00 20.07 13.75
C ARG A 117 4.29 20.91 12.68
N VAL A 118 4.96 21.93 12.15
CA VAL A 118 4.39 22.82 11.13
C VAL A 118 4.13 22.05 9.84
N VAL A 119 5.05 21.15 9.46
CA VAL A 119 4.88 20.27 8.30
C VAL A 119 3.70 19.31 8.50
N ALA A 120 3.58 18.73 9.69
CA ALA A 120 2.46 17.84 10.02
C ALA A 120 1.10 18.57 9.94
N ASP A 121 0.99 19.76 10.53
CA ASP A 121 -0.23 20.57 10.47
C ASP A 121 -0.57 20.97 9.01
N GLY A 122 0.45 21.25 8.19
CA GLY A 122 0.31 21.51 6.75
C GLY A 122 -0.19 20.29 5.96
N TYR A 123 0.29 19.08 6.26
CA TYR A 123 -0.22 17.84 5.67
C TYR A 123 -1.65 17.54 6.09
N ASP A 124 -2.02 17.82 7.34
CA ASP A 124 -3.40 17.65 7.79
C ASP A 124 -4.38 18.58 7.06
N LEU A 125 -3.97 19.83 6.84
CA LEU A 125 -4.77 20.80 6.09
C LEU A 125 -4.87 20.40 4.60
N SER A 126 -3.76 19.95 4.02
CA SER A 126 -3.70 19.45 2.64
C SER A 126 -4.54 18.20 2.43
N ARG A 127 -4.54 17.26 3.41
CA ARG A 127 -5.38 16.05 3.39
C ARG A 127 -6.85 16.40 3.32
N LYS A 128 -7.33 17.33 4.15
CA LYS A 128 -8.73 17.78 4.12
C LYS A 128 -9.09 18.32 2.75
N LYS A 129 -8.24 19.16 2.18
CA LYS A 129 -8.48 19.73 0.85
C LYS A 129 -8.45 18.67 -0.25
N ALA A 130 -7.52 17.72 -0.19
CA ALA A 130 -7.44 16.61 -1.14
C ALA A 130 -8.73 15.77 -1.13
N LEU A 131 -9.29 15.49 0.04
CA LEU A 131 -10.57 14.77 0.16
C LEU A 131 -11.75 15.55 -0.43
N GLU A 132 -11.78 16.87 -0.27
CA GLU A 132 -12.79 17.73 -0.93
C GLU A 132 -12.68 17.64 -2.46
N VAL A 133 -11.45 17.73 -2.99
CA VAL A 133 -11.19 17.65 -4.43
C VAL A 133 -11.54 16.27 -4.98
N LEU A 134 -11.21 15.20 -4.27
CA LEU A 134 -11.59 13.84 -4.66
C LEU A 134 -13.12 13.68 -4.74
N LYS A 135 -13.88 14.29 -3.83
CA LYS A 135 -15.35 14.30 -3.89
C LYS A 135 -15.90 15.08 -5.08
N ALA A 136 -15.20 16.11 -5.54
CA ALA A 136 -15.60 16.90 -6.70
C ALA A 136 -15.25 16.22 -8.04
N ILE A 137 -14.17 15.44 -8.08
CA ILE A 137 -13.68 14.77 -9.30
C ILE A 137 -14.32 13.39 -9.50
N LYS A 138 -14.88 12.77 -8.44
CA LYS A 138 -15.53 11.45 -8.56
C LYS A 138 -16.64 11.50 -9.62
N VAL A 139 -16.66 10.48 -10.47
CA VAL A 139 -17.70 10.33 -11.50
C VAL A 139 -18.78 9.43 -10.91
N ASP A 140 -19.95 10.00 -10.61
CA ASP A 140 -21.08 9.23 -10.11
C ASP A 140 -21.72 8.45 -11.26
N GLN A 141 -21.58 7.12 -11.26
CA GLN A 141 -22.33 6.24 -12.14
C GLN A 141 -23.58 5.73 -11.43
N LYS A 142 -24.74 6.18 -11.89
CA LYS A 142 -26.05 5.76 -11.35
C LYS A 142 -26.41 4.34 -11.79
N ASP A 143 -26.07 3.99 -13.03
CA ASP A 143 -26.32 2.67 -13.59
C ASP A 143 -25.00 1.92 -13.73
N ILE A 144 -24.86 0.85 -12.95
CA ILE A 144 -23.70 -0.03 -13.01
C ILE A 144 -23.85 -0.91 -14.25
N ASP A 145 -23.35 -0.42 -15.39
CA ASP A 145 -23.27 -1.20 -16.62
C ASP A 145 -22.21 -2.30 -16.49
N ARG A 146 -22.48 -3.45 -17.12
CA ARG A 146 -21.54 -4.58 -17.20
C ARG A 146 -20.24 -4.14 -17.85
N ASN A 147 -20.27 -3.23 -18.84
CA ASN A 147 -19.05 -2.74 -19.48
C ASN A 147 -18.17 -1.94 -18.52
N THR A 148 -18.75 -1.11 -17.64
CA THR A 148 -17.96 -0.42 -16.62
C THR A 148 -17.31 -1.43 -15.67
N LEU A 149 -18.07 -2.42 -15.19
CA LEU A 149 -17.54 -3.47 -14.30
C LEU A 149 -16.37 -4.21 -14.96
N LEU A 150 -16.50 -4.56 -16.24
CA LEU A 150 -15.43 -5.18 -17.01
C LEU A 150 -14.20 -4.28 -17.11
N ASN A 151 -14.38 -2.98 -17.33
CA ASN A 151 -13.26 -2.04 -17.37
C ASN A 151 -12.55 -1.96 -16.02
N VAL A 152 -13.30 -1.87 -14.91
CA VAL A 152 -12.74 -1.86 -13.54
C VAL A 152 -11.97 -3.15 -13.26
N ALA A 153 -12.58 -4.32 -13.50
CA ALA A 153 -11.94 -5.61 -13.30
C ALA A 153 -10.66 -5.75 -14.14
N LYS A 154 -10.69 -5.34 -15.42
CA LYS A 154 -9.51 -5.31 -16.28
C LYS A 154 -8.42 -4.39 -15.73
N THR A 155 -8.76 -3.21 -15.24
CA THR A 155 -7.74 -2.28 -14.69
C THR A 155 -7.03 -2.86 -13.49
N SER A 156 -7.74 -3.50 -12.56
CA SER A 156 -7.13 -4.14 -11.39
C SER A 156 -6.28 -5.35 -11.80
N LEU A 157 -6.83 -6.29 -12.58
CA LEU A 157 -6.16 -7.53 -12.94
C LEU A 157 -4.93 -7.32 -13.81
N ARG A 158 -4.94 -6.35 -14.74
CA ARG A 158 -3.80 -6.03 -15.59
C ARG A 158 -2.57 -5.55 -14.81
N THR A 159 -2.74 -5.15 -13.54
CA THR A 159 -1.59 -4.85 -12.70
C THR A 159 -0.89 -6.09 -12.19
N LYS A 160 -1.60 -7.21 -11.98
CA LYS A 160 -1.08 -8.43 -11.35
C LYS A 160 -0.75 -9.55 -12.35
N VAL A 161 -1.49 -9.68 -13.43
CA VAL A 161 -1.33 -10.77 -14.41
C VAL A 161 -1.16 -10.26 -15.85
N HIS A 162 -0.70 -11.14 -16.73
CA HIS A 162 -0.51 -10.82 -18.15
C HIS A 162 -1.83 -10.42 -18.83
N HIS A 163 -1.79 -9.43 -19.73
CA HIS A 163 -2.97 -8.80 -20.34
C HIS A 163 -4.02 -9.80 -20.89
N LYS A 164 -3.59 -10.81 -21.64
CA LYS A 164 -4.51 -11.83 -22.20
C LYS A 164 -5.25 -12.61 -21.11
N LEU A 165 -4.53 -12.98 -20.04
CA LEU A 165 -5.12 -13.70 -18.91
C LEU A 165 -6.01 -12.75 -18.08
N ALA A 166 -5.60 -11.51 -17.89
CA ALA A 166 -6.38 -10.47 -17.19
C ALA A 166 -7.75 -10.27 -17.85
N ASP A 167 -7.79 -10.18 -19.19
CA ASP A 167 -9.05 -9.94 -19.92
C ASP A 167 -10.00 -11.15 -19.82
N HIS A 168 -9.46 -12.37 -19.78
CA HIS A 168 -10.26 -13.58 -19.57
C HIS A 168 -10.80 -13.66 -18.13
N LEU A 169 -9.92 -13.51 -17.13
CA LEU A 169 -10.29 -13.52 -15.71
C LEU A 169 -11.26 -12.39 -15.37
N ALA A 170 -11.12 -11.21 -15.97
CA ALA A 170 -12.03 -10.09 -15.74
C ALA A 170 -13.47 -10.44 -16.11
N THR A 171 -13.68 -11.23 -17.17
CA THR A 171 -15.02 -11.66 -17.57
C THR A 171 -15.61 -12.61 -16.53
N ILE A 172 -14.82 -13.58 -16.07
CA ILE A 172 -15.21 -14.54 -15.04
C ILE A 172 -15.55 -13.83 -13.73
N CYS A 173 -14.71 -12.89 -13.27
CA CYS A 173 -14.94 -12.11 -12.06
C CYS A 173 -16.24 -11.29 -12.12
N VAL A 174 -16.52 -10.65 -13.25
CA VAL A 174 -17.74 -9.85 -13.42
C VAL A 174 -18.98 -10.75 -13.46
N ASP A 175 -18.92 -11.88 -14.16
CA ASP A 175 -20.05 -12.81 -14.24
C ASP A 175 -20.34 -13.44 -12.86
N ALA A 176 -19.31 -13.81 -12.10
CA ALA A 176 -19.45 -14.27 -10.72
C ALA A 176 -20.08 -13.19 -9.81
N LEU A 177 -19.62 -11.94 -9.93
CA LEU A 177 -20.14 -10.82 -9.14
C LEU A 177 -21.60 -10.49 -9.49
N LEU A 178 -21.99 -10.60 -10.76
CA LEU A 178 -23.37 -10.42 -11.19
C LEU A 178 -24.28 -11.57 -10.73
N ALA A 179 -23.78 -12.80 -10.64
CA ALA A 179 -24.54 -13.95 -10.16
C ALA A 179 -24.90 -13.86 -8.66
N ILE A 180 -24.02 -13.28 -7.85
CA ILE A 180 -24.26 -13.13 -6.39
C ILE A 180 -24.98 -11.82 -6.03
N ARG A 181 -25.06 -10.86 -6.97
CA ARG A 181 -25.64 -9.54 -6.71
C ARG A 181 -27.15 -9.67 -6.46
N GLN A 182 -27.58 -9.29 -5.26
CA GLN A 182 -28.99 -9.13 -4.90
C GLN A 182 -29.33 -7.65 -4.74
N GLU A 183 -30.48 -7.21 -5.25
CA GLU A 183 -30.91 -5.83 -5.08
C GLU A 183 -31.08 -5.48 -3.60
N GLY A 184 -30.48 -4.35 -3.17
CA GLY A 184 -30.60 -3.83 -1.81
C GLY A 184 -29.75 -4.52 -0.74
N LYS A 185 -28.94 -5.53 -1.08
CA LYS A 185 -27.99 -6.17 -0.14
C LYS A 185 -26.54 -5.88 -0.50
N PRO A 186 -25.64 -5.78 0.50
CA PRO A 186 -24.21 -5.74 0.22
C PRO A 186 -23.76 -7.04 -0.44
N ILE A 187 -22.75 -6.94 -1.30
CA ILE A 187 -22.18 -8.10 -2.00
C ILE A 187 -21.42 -8.94 -0.97
N ASP A 188 -21.76 -10.23 -0.90
CA ASP A 188 -21.07 -11.20 -0.07
C ASP A 188 -20.13 -12.07 -0.92
N LEU A 189 -18.83 -11.85 -0.78
CA LEU A 189 -17.81 -12.58 -1.54
C LEU A 189 -17.66 -14.03 -1.08
N PHE A 190 -18.15 -14.41 0.10
CA PHE A 190 -18.12 -15.81 0.56
C PHE A 190 -19.04 -16.73 -0.26
N MET A 191 -19.95 -16.15 -1.06
CA MET A 191 -20.78 -16.92 -2.00
C MET A 191 -20.01 -17.38 -3.26
N VAL A 192 -18.78 -16.90 -3.46
CA VAL A 192 -17.92 -17.30 -4.59
C VAL A 192 -16.82 -18.22 -4.07
N GLU A 193 -16.92 -19.50 -4.39
CA GLU A 193 -15.88 -20.47 -4.07
C GLU A 193 -14.78 -20.46 -5.14
N ILE A 194 -13.54 -20.25 -4.72
CA ILE A 194 -12.35 -20.34 -5.58
C ILE A 194 -11.77 -21.74 -5.42
N GLN A 195 -12.01 -22.60 -6.40
CA GLN A 195 -11.49 -23.96 -6.41
C GLN A 195 -10.23 -24.04 -7.29
N GLU A 196 -9.10 -24.36 -6.67
CA GLU A 196 -7.84 -24.67 -7.37
C GLU A 196 -7.71 -26.21 -7.46
N MET A 197 -7.38 -26.73 -8.64
CA MET A 197 -7.15 -28.17 -8.88
C MET A 197 -5.73 -28.58 -8.49
#